data_AF-A0A327GTJ7-F1
#
_entry.id   AF-A0A327GTJ7-F1
#
_cell.length_a   1.000
_cell.length_b   1.000
_cell.length_c   1.000
_cell.angle_alpha   90.00
_cell.angle_beta   90.00
_cell.angle_gamma   90.00
#
_symmetry.space_group_name_H-M   'P 1'
#
loop_
_entity.id
_entity.type
_entity.pdbx_description
1 polymer ?
#
loop_
_entity_poly.entity_id
_entity_poly.type
_entity_poly.pdbx_seq_one_letter_code
_entity_poly.pdbx_strand_id
1 'polypeptide(L)'
;MKDQKRNESVELTLSIEHSEPEAISSGLVTEAEFSCSSQQITVSIETESFNDARARWNSLMRALIASEHSLEATRRGLGHE
;
A
#
# COMPACT_ATOMS: atom_id res chain seq x y z
N MET A 1 -1.45 10.89 40.14
CA MET A 1 -0.70 10.46 38.93
C MET A 1 -1.66 10.65 37.77
N LYS A 2 -1.35 11.52 36.81
CA LYS A 2 -2.26 11.77 35.67
C LYS A 2 -2.14 10.57 34.73
N ASP A 3 -3.20 9.79 34.62
CA ASP A 3 -3.37 8.77 33.60
C ASP A 3 -3.04 9.38 32.24
N GLN A 4 -1.90 8.97 31.68
CA GLN A 4 -1.56 9.26 30.30
C GLN A 4 -2.69 8.67 29.47
N LYS A 5 -3.48 9.52 28.79
CA LYS A 5 -4.35 9.09 27.70
C LYS A 5 -3.45 8.28 26.77
N ARG A 6 -3.56 6.95 26.81
CA ARG A 6 -3.09 6.10 25.71
C ARG A 6 -3.84 6.62 24.50
N ASN A 7 -3.17 7.33 23.61
CA ASN A 7 -3.71 7.64 22.30
C ASN A 7 -4.24 6.33 21.72
N GLU A 8 -5.51 6.30 21.31
CA GLU A 8 -6.06 5.16 20.59
C GLU A 8 -5.32 5.12 19.23
N SER A 9 -4.45 4.13 19.06
CA SER A 9 -3.73 3.91 17.81
C SER A 9 -4.73 3.55 16.72
N VAL A 10 -4.57 4.19 15.57
CA VAL A 10 -5.34 3.96 14.37
C VAL A 10 -4.54 3.02 13.48
N GLU A 11 -5.09 1.84 13.24
CA GLU A 11 -4.56 0.89 12.28
C GLU A 11 -5.44 0.89 11.02
N LEU A 12 -4.80 0.92 9.86
CA LEU A 12 -5.46 0.77 8.57
C LEU A 12 -4.74 -0.31 7.77
N THR A 13 -5.47 -1.37 7.46
CA THR A 13 -4.94 -2.52 6.73
C THR A 13 -5.64 -2.68 5.39
N LEU A 14 -4.86 -2.79 4.32
CA LEU A 14 -5.32 -3.08 2.97
C LEU A 14 -4.85 -4.45 2.55
N SER A 15 -5.77 -5.27 2.07
CA SER A 15 -5.47 -6.53 1.40
C SER A 15 -5.89 -6.46 -0.05
N ILE A 16 -4.94 -6.69 -0.95
CA ILE A 16 -5.14 -6.67 -2.40
C ILE A 16 -4.83 -8.07 -2.92
N GLU A 17 -5.82 -8.70 -3.54
CA GLU A 17 -5.60 -9.94 -4.29
C GLU A 17 -5.26 -9.57 -5.73
N HIS A 18 -4.09 -9.99 -6.21
CA HIS A 18 -3.64 -9.71 -7.56
C HIS A 18 -2.87 -10.90 -8.14
N SER A 19 -3.06 -11.16 -9.44
CA SER A 19 -2.38 -12.28 -10.13
C SER A 19 -0.87 -12.07 -10.29
N GLU A 20 -0.43 -10.82 -10.20
CA GLU A 20 0.99 -10.41 -10.29
C GLU A 20 1.31 -9.48 -9.11
N PRO A 21 1.34 -9.99 -7.85
CA PRO A 21 1.45 -9.15 -6.66
C PRO A 21 2.85 -8.55 -6.53
N GLU A 22 3.88 -9.25 -7.00
CA GLU A 22 5.27 -8.80 -6.97
C GLU A 22 5.48 -7.50 -7.77
N ALA A 23 4.85 -7.41 -8.94
CA ALA A 23 5.02 -6.25 -9.83
C ALA A 23 4.36 -4.98 -9.28
N ILE A 24 3.24 -5.10 -8.58
CA ILE A 24 2.59 -3.97 -7.87
C ILE A 24 3.38 -3.65 -6.59
N SER A 25 3.83 -4.67 -5.87
CA SER A 25 4.54 -4.50 -4.60
C SER A 25 5.90 -3.82 -4.75
N SER A 26 6.56 -3.96 -5.91
CA SER A 26 7.83 -3.28 -6.21
C SER A 26 7.71 -1.75 -6.16
N GLY A 27 6.52 -1.19 -6.42
CA GLY A 27 6.26 0.25 -6.27
C GLY A 27 5.89 0.68 -4.85
N LEU A 28 5.59 -0.28 -3.96
CA LEU A 28 5.21 -0.03 -2.56
C LEU A 28 6.41 -0.05 -1.60
N VAL A 29 7.55 -0.61 -2.02
CA VAL A 29 8.81 -0.74 -1.25
C VAL A 29 9.28 0.56 -0.64
N THR A 30 8.94 1.69 -1.24
CA THR A 30 9.40 3.01 -0.77
C THR A 30 8.45 3.72 0.19
N GLU A 31 7.22 3.22 0.40
CA GLU A 31 6.16 4.03 1.05
C GLU A 31 5.52 3.41 2.30
N ALA A 32 5.61 2.08 2.51
CA ALA A 32 5.02 1.43 3.67
C ALA A 32 5.65 0.08 3.99
N GLU A 33 5.45 -0.41 5.21
CA GLU A 33 5.62 -1.84 5.51
C GLU A 33 4.49 -2.62 4.85
N PHE A 34 4.86 -3.56 3.98
CA PHE A 34 3.93 -4.44 3.29
C PHE A 34 4.45 -5.87 3.33
N SER A 35 3.51 -6.80 3.31
CA SER A 35 3.77 -8.23 3.14
C SER A 35 3.21 -8.66 1.79
N CYS A 36 4.06 -9.23 0.95
CA CYS A 36 3.66 -9.78 -0.34
C CYS A 36 3.75 -11.30 -0.28
N SER A 37 2.62 -11.97 -0.50
CA SER A 37 2.50 -13.41 -0.69
C SER A 37 2.08 -13.69 -2.14
N SER A 38 2.20 -14.93 -2.62
CA SER A 38 2.12 -15.31 -4.04
C SER A 38 0.85 -14.88 -4.81
N GLN A 39 -0.19 -14.38 -4.15
CA GLN A 39 -1.40 -13.80 -4.75
C GLN A 39 -1.96 -12.60 -3.98
N GLN A 40 -1.30 -12.16 -2.91
CA GLN A 40 -1.88 -11.19 -1.99
C GLN A 40 -0.83 -10.21 -1.51
N ILE A 41 -1.18 -8.93 -1.54
CA ILE A 41 -0.41 -7.84 -0.94
C ILE A 41 -1.20 -7.36 0.27
N THR A 42 -0.56 -7.35 1.44
CA THR A 42 -1.09 -6.77 2.66
C THR A 42 -0.24 -5.57 3.05
N VAL A 43 -0.86 -4.41 3.18
CA VAL A 43 -0.21 -3.18 3.66
C VAL A 43 -0.87 -2.76 4.96
N SER A 44 -0.06 -2.48 5.98
CA SER A 44 -0.54 -2.04 7.29
C SER A 44 0.06 -0.69 7.65
N ILE A 45 -0.79 0.25 8.04
CA ILE A 45 -0.39 1.58 8.50
C ILE A 45 -0.87 1.72 9.94
N GLU A 46 0.08 1.82 10.88
CA GLU A 46 -0.20 2.17 12.26
C GLU A 46 0.23 3.62 12.55
N THR A 47 -0.65 4.39 13.17
CA THR A 47 -0.37 5.78 13.56
C THR A 47 -1.28 6.24 14.71
N GLU A 48 -0.86 7.26 15.44
CA GLU A 48 -1.59 7.81 16.58
C GLU A 48 -2.63 8.87 16.18
N SER A 49 -2.84 9.10 14.86
CA SER A 49 -3.73 10.14 14.33
C SER A 49 -4.38 9.73 13.01
N PHE A 50 -5.71 9.85 12.93
CA PHE A 50 -6.47 9.66 11.69
C PHE A 50 -6.01 10.57 10.55
N ASN A 51 -5.54 11.77 10.85
CA ASN A 51 -5.09 12.69 9.80
C ASN A 51 -3.77 12.22 9.17
N ASP A 52 -2.88 11.66 10.00
CA ASP A 52 -1.64 11.03 9.55
C ASP A 52 -1.94 9.73 8.78
N ALA A 53 -2.91 8.93 9.26
CA ALA A 53 -3.37 7.72 8.58
C ALA A 53 -3.88 8.06 7.18
N ARG A 54 -4.71 9.11 7.06
CA ARG A 54 -5.25 9.59 5.78
C ARG A 54 -4.16 10.09 4.85
N ALA A 55 -3.13 10.77 5.37
CA ALA A 55 -2.02 11.26 4.56
C ALA A 55 -1.19 10.10 3.98
N ARG A 56 -0.79 9.14 4.82
CA ARG A 56 -0.07 7.93 4.40
C ARG A 56 -0.89 7.09 3.43
N TRP A 57 -2.19 6.93 3.70
CA TRP A 57 -3.10 6.22 2.81
C TRP A 57 -3.21 6.86 1.42
N ASN A 58 -3.29 8.19 1.34
CA ASN A 58 -3.31 8.87 0.03
C ASN A 58 -2.02 8.68 -0.75
N SER A 59 -0.87 8.66 -0.07
CA SER A 59 0.41 8.37 -0.71
C SER A 59 0.43 6.94 -1.25
N LEU A 60 0.09 5.97 -0.39
CA LEU A 60 0.00 4.55 -0.74
C LEU A 60 -0.90 4.31 -1.96
N MET A 61 -2.12 4.89 -1.95
CA MET A 61 -3.05 4.73 -3.06
C MET A 61 -2.52 5.31 -4.36
N ARG A 62 -1.79 6.44 -4.33
CA ARG A 62 -1.15 7.01 -5.52
C ARG A 62 -0.05 6.11 -6.06
N ALA A 63 0.75 5.51 -5.17
CA ALA A 63 1.79 4.54 -5.50
C ALA A 63 1.21 3.29 -6.18
N LEU A 64 0.13 2.75 -5.61
CA LEU A 64 -0.59 1.59 -6.15
C LEU A 64 -1.12 1.86 -7.55
N ILE A 65 -1.81 2.99 -7.75
CA ILE A 65 -2.34 3.38 -9.07
C ILE A 65 -1.21 3.56 -10.09
N ALA A 66 -0.10 4.21 -9.70
CA ALA A 66 1.04 4.37 -10.59
C ALA A 66 1.67 3.03 -10.99
N SER A 67 1.77 2.09 -10.03
CA SER A 67 2.30 0.75 -10.26
C SER A 67 1.40 -0.04 -11.20
N GLU A 68 0.07 0.04 -11.03
CA GLU A 68 -0.91 -0.58 -11.93
C GLU A 68 -0.82 -0.01 -13.35
N HIS A 69 -0.74 1.31 -13.50
CA HIS A 69 -0.55 1.95 -14.80
C HIS A 69 0.75 1.53 -15.49
N SER A 70 1.84 1.40 -14.74
CA SER A 70 3.13 0.92 -15.26
C SER A 70 3.06 -0.54 -15.70
N LEU A 71 2.34 -1.38 -14.95
CA LEU A 71 2.11 -2.78 -15.29
C LEU A 71 1.28 -2.89 -16.58
N GLU A 72 0.20 -2.11 -16.69
CA GLU A 72 -0.65 -2.10 -17.89
C GLU A 72 0.12 -1.59 -19.12
N ALA A 73 0.95 -0.55 -18.96
CA ALA A 73 1.80 -0.04 -20.04
C ALA A 73 2.82 -1.10 -20.51
N THR A 74 3.43 -1.84 -19.58
CA THR A 74 4.35 -2.94 -19.90
C THR A 74 3.62 -4.07 -20.64
N ARG A 75 2.41 -4.45 -20.17
CA ARG A 75 1.59 -5.49 -20.82
C ARG A 75 1.13 -5.07 -22.23
N ARG A 76 0.75 -3.80 -22.43
CA ARG A 76 0.38 -3.28 -23.76
C ARG A 76 1.58 -3.15 -24.69
N GLY A 77 2.77 -2.82 -24.17
CA GLY A 77 4.00 -2.71 -24.95
C GLY A 77 4.45 -4.05 -25.55
N LEU A 78 4.25 -5.15 -24.82
CA LEU A 78 4.57 -6.51 -25.28
C LEU A 78 3.59 -7.09 -26.32
N GLY A 79 2.45 -6.43 -26.57
CA GLY A 79 1.44 -6.87 -27.53
C GLY A 79 1.64 -6.33 -28.96
N HIS A 80 2.73 -5.60 -29.20
CA HIS A 80 3.04 -4.97 -30.48
C HIS A 80 4.48 -5.30 -30.90
N GLU A 81 4.77 -6.61 -31.02
CA GLU A 81 5.95 -7.14 -31.72
C GLU A 81 5.51 -8.27 -32.67
#